data_AF-M1RVI3-F1
#
_entry.id   AF-M1RVI3-F1
#
_cell.length_a   1.000
_cell.length_b   1.000
_cell.length_c   1.000
_cell.angle_alpha   90.00
_cell.angle_beta   90.00
_cell.angle_gamma   90.00
#
_symmetry.space_group_name_H-M   'P 1'
#
loop_
_entity.id
_entity.type
_entity.pdbx_description
1 polymer ?
#
loop_
_entity_poly.entity_id
_entity_poly.type
_entity_poly.pdbx_seq_one_letter_code
_entity_poly.pdbx_strand_id
1 'polypeptide(L)'
;MPDSESRSGASSPEAESPVQRYNALLARLGQEQERLERLTREHGVANELLQQLSIRRVVAKREFQLLQNELYRLRLSLAGAETRLEPQKQAYRRVQELVRGLRADRQTLDRRLAEIAPKADAQAKRLEALKREVEEQQDRLAALEESKLQLVSEIAQRLTRASLDGERIEAELNDVAMRYRDMITQRDAIQGEVVQGNAALEGARQEVAALAAEVAGKRRIFDLLAELAKAQADRDRLRMESEESQAALRHGQAERDARQARLVVLEAELTASVAAADAQAQRLAVCQRAQDAAQAAQAALTASESEVGALEAGLEAAAQELLVLDGQRAAAQAQVVRIAAVGQFLR
;
A
#
# COMPACT_ATOMS: atom_id res chain seq x y z
N MET A 1 106.61 5.89 -39.65
CA MET A 1 107.00 5.50 -38.27
C MET A 1 105.78 5.72 -37.38
N PRO A 2 105.38 4.75 -36.57
CA PRO A 2 104.88 3.45 -37.02
C PRO A 2 103.76 2.90 -36.10
N ASP A 3 103.36 1.65 -36.39
CA ASP A 3 102.90 0.64 -35.42
C ASP A 3 101.49 0.81 -34.80
N SER A 4 100.66 -0.22 -34.66
CA SER A 4 100.72 -1.64 -34.99
C SER A 4 99.37 -2.25 -34.57
N GLU A 5 98.91 -3.24 -35.32
CA GLU A 5 98.25 -4.49 -34.87
C GLU A 5 97.53 -4.43 -33.50
N SER A 6 96.24 -4.74 -33.38
CA SER A 6 95.86 -6.15 -33.31
C SER A 6 94.34 -6.34 -33.30
N ARG A 7 93.94 -7.38 -34.05
CA ARG A 7 92.71 -8.16 -34.01
C ARG A 7 92.06 -8.28 -32.62
N SER A 8 90.73 -8.17 -32.56
CA SER A 8 89.87 -9.26 -32.05
C SER A 8 88.39 -8.96 -32.26
N GLY A 9 87.67 -9.89 -32.90
CA GLY A 9 86.30 -10.21 -32.49
C GLY A 9 85.16 -9.40 -33.11
N ALA A 10 85.17 -9.14 -34.42
CA ALA A 10 83.89 -9.06 -35.14
C ALA A 10 83.33 -10.48 -35.22
N SER A 11 82.52 -10.88 -34.24
CA SER A 11 81.66 -12.05 -34.32
C SER A 11 80.71 -11.82 -35.49
N SER A 12 81.08 -12.38 -36.64
CA SER A 12 80.23 -12.60 -37.80
C SER A 12 78.84 -13.05 -37.34
N PRO A 13 77.74 -12.60 -37.98
CA PRO A 13 76.47 -13.24 -37.79
C PRO A 13 76.66 -14.68 -38.26
N GLU A 14 76.59 -15.64 -37.34
CA GLU A 14 76.51 -17.04 -37.70
C GLU A 14 75.45 -17.14 -38.79
N ALA A 15 75.84 -17.61 -39.97
CA ALA A 15 74.91 -17.88 -41.03
C ALA A 15 74.02 -19.01 -40.51
N GLU A 16 72.89 -18.64 -39.89
CA GLU A 16 71.88 -19.57 -39.42
C GLU A 16 71.66 -20.58 -40.53
N SER A 17 71.87 -21.85 -40.20
CA SER A 17 71.66 -22.95 -41.13
C SER A 17 70.26 -22.80 -41.73
N PRO A 18 70.06 -23.06 -43.04
CA PRO A 18 68.73 -23.01 -43.66
C PRO A 18 67.66 -23.79 -42.86
N VAL A 19 68.08 -24.84 -42.14
CA VAL A 19 67.25 -25.64 -41.24
C VAL A 19 66.82 -24.85 -40.00
N GLN A 20 67.70 -24.02 -39.42
CA GLN A 20 67.36 -23.16 -38.28
C GLN A 20 66.36 -22.07 -38.68
N ARG A 21 66.51 -21.46 -39.87
CA ARG A 21 65.52 -20.49 -40.40
C ARG A 21 64.18 -21.13 -40.69
N TYR A 22 64.17 -22.34 -41.24
CA TYR A 22 62.95 -23.11 -41.49
C TYR A 22 62.23 -23.46 -40.18
N ASN A 23 62.96 -23.92 -39.15
CA ASN A 23 62.41 -24.23 -37.84
C ASN A 23 61.87 -22.97 -37.13
N ALA A 24 62.55 -21.82 -37.25
CA ALA A 24 62.07 -20.55 -36.71
C ALA A 24 60.78 -20.07 -37.40
N LEU A 25 60.66 -20.27 -38.72
CA LEU A 25 59.43 -19.96 -39.47
C LEU A 25 58.27 -20.87 -39.09
N LEU A 26 58.51 -22.17 -38.88
CA LEU A 26 57.50 -23.11 -38.38
C LEU A 26 57.01 -22.73 -36.97
N ALA A 27 57.93 -22.37 -36.08
CA ALA A 27 57.57 -21.92 -34.73
C ALA A 27 56.72 -20.63 -34.77
N ARG A 28 57.08 -19.67 -35.64
CA ARG A 28 56.31 -18.43 -35.83
C ARG A 28 54.93 -18.69 -36.44
N LEU A 29 54.82 -19.63 -37.38
CA LEU A 29 53.55 -20.06 -37.95
C LEU A 29 52.63 -20.68 -36.87
N GLY A 30 53.17 -21.54 -36.01
CA GLY A 30 52.44 -22.12 -34.88
C GLY A 30 51.94 -21.07 -33.88
N GLN A 31 52.78 -20.08 -33.55
CA GLN A 31 52.39 -18.97 -32.67
C GLN A 31 51.30 -18.08 -33.27
N GLU A 32 51.38 -17.77 -34.56
CA GLU A 32 50.32 -16.99 -35.24
C GLU A 32 49.02 -17.80 -35.38
N GLN A 33 49.09 -19.12 -35.54
CA GLN A 33 47.91 -20.01 -35.49
C GLN A 33 47.24 -19.98 -34.11
N GLU A 34 48.00 -20.16 -33.03
CA GLU A 34 47.48 -20.05 -31.66
C GLU A 34 46.90 -18.65 -31.35
N ARG A 35 47.46 -17.60 -31.96
CA ARG A 35 46.96 -16.22 -31.81
C ARG A 35 45.65 -16.02 -32.56
N LEU A 36 45.53 -16.56 -33.78
CA LEU A 36 44.29 -16.54 -34.55
C LEU A 36 43.18 -17.33 -33.88
N GLU A 37 43.49 -18.49 -33.30
CA GLU A 37 42.51 -19.28 -32.55
C GLU A 37 42.01 -18.53 -31.30
N ARG A 38 42.92 -17.88 -30.56
CA ARG A 38 42.56 -17.03 -29.41
C ARG A 38 41.65 -15.87 -29.81
N LEU A 39 42.03 -15.11 -30.83
CA LEU A 39 41.21 -14.00 -31.36
C LEU A 39 39.84 -14.48 -31.84
N THR A 40 39.76 -15.67 -32.45
CA THR A 40 38.48 -16.25 -32.90
C THR A 40 37.58 -16.59 -31.72
N ARG A 41 38.12 -17.15 -30.64
CA ARG A 41 37.37 -17.42 -29.39
C ARG A 41 36.92 -16.12 -28.72
N GLU A 42 37.80 -15.12 -28.63
CA GLU A 42 37.48 -13.80 -28.07
C GLU A 42 36.38 -13.09 -28.88
N HIS A 43 36.42 -13.17 -30.21
CA HIS A 43 35.38 -12.61 -31.06
C HIS A 43 34.04 -13.32 -30.91
N GLY A 44 34.05 -14.65 -30.72
CA GLY A 44 32.85 -15.43 -30.37
C GLY A 44 32.19 -14.95 -29.08
N VAL A 45 32.96 -14.83 -28.00
CA VAL A 45 32.48 -14.32 -26.70
C VAL A 45 31.97 -12.88 -26.82
N ALA A 46 32.68 -12.02 -27.54
CA ALA A 46 32.25 -10.63 -27.75
C ALA A 46 30.92 -10.54 -28.52
N ASN A 47 30.72 -11.40 -29.51
CA ASN A 47 29.49 -11.44 -30.29
C ASN A 47 28.29 -11.93 -29.45
N GLU A 48 28.49 -12.94 -28.60
CA GLU A 48 27.47 -13.40 -27.66
C GLU A 48 27.07 -12.30 -26.67
N LEU A 49 28.05 -11.56 -26.12
CA LEU A 49 27.77 -10.42 -25.24
C LEU A 49 26.98 -9.31 -25.95
N LEU A 50 27.31 -9.00 -27.21
CA LEU A 50 26.56 -8.03 -28.00
C LEU A 50 25.10 -8.48 -28.24
N GLN A 51 24.89 -9.77 -28.53
CA GLN A 51 23.54 -10.32 -28.66
C GLN A 51 22.75 -10.20 -27.35
N GLN A 52 23.35 -10.56 -26.22
CA GLN A 52 22.70 -10.43 -24.90
C GLN A 52 22.36 -8.97 -24.57
N LEU A 53 23.26 -8.03 -24.84
CA LEU A 53 23.00 -6.60 -24.64
C LEU A 53 21.89 -6.08 -25.56
N SER A 54 21.81 -6.56 -26.80
CA SER A 54 20.74 -6.18 -27.72
C SER A 54 19.36 -6.62 -27.21
N ILE A 55 19.26 -7.85 -26.67
CA ILE A 55 18.03 -8.39 -26.07
C ILE A 55 17.64 -7.56 -24.84
N ARG A 56 18.59 -7.32 -23.92
CA ARG A 56 18.35 -6.52 -22.71
C ARG A 56 17.85 -5.11 -23.05
N ARG A 57 18.42 -4.48 -24.08
CA ARG A 57 17.98 -3.15 -24.54
C ARG A 57 16.53 -3.16 -25.03
N VAL A 58 16.11 -4.20 -25.75
CA VAL A 58 14.73 -4.31 -26.25
C VAL A 58 13.75 -4.51 -25.08
N VAL A 59 14.10 -5.36 -24.12
CA VAL A 59 13.29 -5.60 -22.90
C VAL A 59 13.15 -4.31 -22.09
N ALA A 60 14.27 -3.64 -21.78
CA ALA A 60 14.26 -2.38 -21.03
C ALA A 60 13.43 -1.29 -21.71
N LYS A 61 13.48 -1.20 -23.04
CA LYS A 61 12.64 -0.26 -23.80
C LYS A 61 11.15 -0.58 -23.65
N ARG A 62 10.78 -1.86 -23.65
CA ARG A 62 9.39 -2.30 -23.48
C ARG A 62 8.89 -2.04 -22.06
N GLU A 63 9.70 -2.35 -21.04
CA GLU A 63 9.38 -2.08 -19.63
C GLU A 63 9.18 -0.58 -19.38
N PHE A 64 10.08 0.25 -19.92
CA PHE A 64 9.95 1.70 -19.82
C PHE A 64 8.65 2.22 -20.42
N GLN A 65 8.22 1.68 -21.57
CA GLN A 65 6.94 2.03 -22.19
C GLN A 65 5.74 1.63 -21.32
N LEU A 66 5.79 0.46 -20.68
CA LEU A 66 4.73 0.02 -19.76
C LEU A 66 4.63 0.96 -18.55
N LEU A 67 5.76 1.32 -17.94
CA LEU A 67 5.81 2.27 -16.83
C LEU A 67 5.26 3.65 -17.21
N GLN A 68 5.56 4.14 -18.42
CA GLN A 68 4.97 5.39 -18.91
C GLN A 68 3.44 5.32 -19.02
N ASN A 69 2.90 4.20 -19.51
CA ASN A 69 1.46 4.00 -19.62
C ASN A 69 0.78 3.91 -18.25
N GLU A 70 1.40 3.23 -17.29
CA GLU A 70 0.91 3.16 -15.91
C GLU A 70 0.92 4.53 -15.23
N LEU A 71 2.00 5.28 -15.39
CA LEU A 71 2.12 6.63 -14.84
C LEU A 71 1.07 7.57 -15.43
N TYR A 72 0.76 7.46 -16.72
CA TYR A 72 -0.33 8.20 -17.35
C TYR A 72 -1.70 7.81 -16.75
N ARG A 73 -1.98 6.51 -16.60
CA ARG A 73 -3.24 6.04 -15.99
C ARG A 73 -3.41 6.52 -14.56
N LEU A 74 -2.35 6.47 -13.74
CA LEU A 74 -2.37 6.94 -12.37
C LEU A 74 -2.64 8.45 -12.28
N ARG A 75 -2.01 9.25 -13.15
CA ARG A 75 -2.30 10.69 -13.23
C ARG A 75 -3.76 10.97 -13.59
N LEU A 76 -4.30 10.23 -14.55
CA LEU A 76 -5.70 10.37 -14.95
C LEU A 76 -6.65 9.99 -13.80
N SER A 77 -6.33 8.91 -13.07
CA SER A 77 -7.09 8.48 -11.91
C SER A 77 -7.04 9.50 -10.77
N LEU A 78 -5.87 10.13 -10.53
CA LEU A 78 -5.71 11.16 -9.52
C LEU A 78 -6.57 12.40 -9.85
N ALA A 79 -6.48 12.89 -11.09
CA ALA A 79 -7.32 14.01 -11.55
C ALA A 79 -8.82 13.68 -11.46
N GLY A 80 -9.20 12.43 -11.77
CA GLY A 80 -10.56 11.93 -11.61
C GLY A 80 -11.02 11.80 -10.16
N ALA A 81 -10.11 11.63 -9.21
CA ALA A 81 -10.41 11.62 -7.78
C ALA A 81 -10.57 13.06 -7.24
N GLU A 82 -9.67 13.97 -7.64
CA GLU A 82 -9.72 15.39 -7.26
C GLU A 82 -11.03 16.06 -7.71
N THR A 83 -11.43 15.83 -8.95
CA THR A 83 -12.71 16.34 -9.50
C THR A 83 -13.94 15.81 -8.76
N ARG A 84 -13.89 14.59 -8.22
CA ARG A 84 -14.97 14.02 -7.38
C ARG A 84 -14.98 14.57 -5.95
N LEU A 85 -13.81 14.94 -5.43
CA LEU A 85 -13.64 15.41 -4.05
C LEU A 85 -14.04 16.88 -3.90
N GLU A 86 -13.85 17.69 -4.95
CA GLU A 86 -14.13 19.11 -4.91
C GLU A 86 -15.60 19.50 -4.62
N PRO A 87 -16.62 18.89 -5.26
CA PRO A 87 -18.01 19.15 -4.88
C PRO A 87 -18.31 18.72 -3.43
N GLN A 88 -17.67 17.66 -2.92
CA GLN A 88 -17.83 17.26 -1.52
C GLN A 88 -17.24 18.29 -0.55
N LYS A 89 -16.08 18.90 -0.87
CA LYS A 89 -15.52 19.99 -0.05
C LYS A 89 -16.44 21.20 -0.02
N GLN A 90 -17.02 21.57 -1.15
CA GLN A 90 -17.98 22.69 -1.22
C GLN A 90 -19.24 22.39 -0.41
N ALA A 91 -19.79 21.18 -0.52
CA ALA A 91 -20.93 20.74 0.29
C ALA A 91 -20.61 20.81 1.80
N TYR A 92 -19.43 20.36 2.21
CA TYR A 92 -18.99 20.43 3.59
C TYR A 92 -18.90 21.86 4.13
N ARG A 93 -18.37 22.81 3.34
CA ARG A 93 -18.33 24.24 3.71
C ARG A 93 -19.73 24.81 3.92
N ARG A 94 -20.67 24.52 3.01
CA ARG A 94 -22.07 24.96 3.13
C ARG A 94 -22.73 24.42 4.39
N VAL A 95 -22.50 23.15 4.73
CA VAL A 95 -23.01 22.55 5.96
C VAL A 95 -22.44 23.24 7.19
N GLN A 96 -21.13 23.52 7.22
CA GLN A 96 -20.52 24.24 8.34
C GLN A 96 -21.11 25.65 8.53
N GLU A 97 -21.33 26.39 7.44
CA GLU A 97 -21.97 27.71 7.47
C GLU A 97 -23.39 27.64 8.02
N LEU A 98 -24.15 26.63 7.59
CA LEU A 98 -25.53 26.41 8.04
C LEU A 98 -25.58 26.06 9.53
N VAL A 99 -24.68 25.20 10.01
CA VAL A 99 -24.54 24.88 11.44
C VAL A 99 -24.18 26.13 12.25
N ARG A 100 -23.30 26.98 11.72
CA ARG A 100 -22.92 28.24 12.40
C ARG A 100 -24.10 29.20 12.50
N GLY A 101 -24.89 29.34 11.45
CA GLY A 101 -26.13 30.12 11.44
C GLY A 101 -27.14 29.61 12.48
N LEU A 102 -27.39 28.31 12.50
CA LEU A 102 -28.32 27.68 13.46
C LEU A 102 -27.90 27.86 14.92
N ARG A 103 -26.59 27.87 15.21
CA ARG A 103 -26.09 28.15 16.57
C ARG A 103 -26.35 29.60 16.98
N ALA A 104 -26.17 30.56 16.07
CA ALA A 104 -26.47 31.97 16.34
C ALA A 104 -27.99 32.18 16.54
N ASP A 105 -28.81 31.54 15.71
CA ASP A 105 -30.26 31.56 15.85
C ASP A 105 -30.72 31.00 17.20
N ARG A 106 -30.14 29.88 17.64
CA ARG A 106 -30.43 29.30 18.96
C ARG A 106 -30.13 30.28 20.08
N GLN A 107 -28.95 30.90 20.07
CA GLN A 107 -28.59 31.89 21.09
C GLN A 107 -29.56 33.07 21.11
N THR A 108 -30.03 33.50 19.95
CA THR A 108 -31.01 34.60 19.82
C THR A 108 -32.37 34.18 20.39
N LEU A 109 -32.85 32.98 20.08
CA LEU A 109 -34.10 32.44 20.62
C LEU A 109 -34.03 32.24 22.14
N ASP A 110 -32.93 31.70 22.65
CA ASP A 110 -32.72 31.50 24.09
C ASP A 110 -32.79 32.85 24.83
N ARG A 111 -32.23 33.93 24.27
CA ARG A 111 -32.35 35.29 24.82
C ARG A 111 -33.80 35.80 24.83
N ARG A 112 -34.52 35.66 23.70
CA ARG A 112 -35.92 36.10 23.60
C ARG A 112 -36.82 35.34 24.58
N LEU A 113 -36.61 34.04 24.74
CA LEU A 113 -37.31 33.23 25.74
C LEU A 113 -37.00 33.70 27.16
N ALA A 114 -35.73 33.97 27.47
CA ALA A 114 -35.33 34.49 28.78
C ALA A 114 -35.93 35.86 29.10
N GLU A 115 -36.24 36.69 28.09
CA GLU A 115 -36.90 37.98 28.26
C GLU A 115 -38.42 37.89 28.41
N ILE A 116 -39.07 36.96 27.69
CA ILE A 116 -40.54 36.82 27.67
C ILE A 116 -41.04 36.00 28.87
N ALA A 117 -40.37 34.90 29.22
CA ALA A 117 -40.77 34.01 30.31
C ALA A 117 -41.07 34.73 31.63
N PRO A 118 -40.19 35.60 32.18
CA PRO A 118 -40.46 36.29 33.44
C PRO A 118 -41.61 37.29 33.34
N LYS A 119 -41.83 37.89 32.15
CA LYS A 119 -42.95 38.82 31.93
C LYS A 119 -44.29 38.08 31.94
N ALA A 120 -44.34 36.92 31.29
CA ALA A 120 -45.54 36.07 31.29
C ALA A 120 -45.88 35.59 32.71
N ASP A 121 -44.89 35.13 33.48
CA ASP A 121 -45.06 34.73 34.88
C ASP A 121 -45.55 35.89 35.76
N ALA A 122 -44.99 37.09 35.58
CA ALA A 122 -45.41 38.27 36.31
C ALA A 122 -46.87 38.66 36.00
N GLN A 123 -47.28 38.58 34.73
CA GLN A 123 -48.67 38.85 34.34
C GLN A 123 -49.63 37.79 34.85
N ALA A 124 -49.26 36.50 34.84
CA ALA A 124 -50.08 35.43 35.41
C ALA A 124 -50.35 35.66 36.90
N LYS A 125 -49.32 36.01 37.67
CA LYS A 125 -49.46 36.34 39.10
C LYS A 125 -50.33 37.57 39.34
N ARG A 126 -50.18 38.62 38.52
CA ARG A 126 -51.02 39.83 38.61
C ARG A 126 -52.48 39.53 38.31
N LEU A 127 -52.75 38.66 37.34
CA LEU A 127 -54.10 38.31 36.95
C LEU A 127 -54.79 37.42 38.00
N GLU A 128 -54.06 36.51 38.64
CA GLU A 128 -54.58 35.79 39.82
C GLU A 128 -54.91 36.71 40.98
N ALA A 129 -54.06 37.71 41.27
CA ALA A 129 -54.32 38.68 42.32
C ALA A 129 -55.59 39.50 42.03
N LEU A 130 -55.73 40.02 40.82
CA LEU A 130 -56.92 40.77 40.40
C LEU A 130 -58.20 39.91 40.46
N LYS A 131 -58.13 38.61 40.09
CA LYS A 131 -59.28 37.71 40.22
C LYS A 131 -59.76 37.58 41.67
N ARG A 132 -58.84 37.38 42.61
CA ARG A 132 -59.17 37.35 44.04
C ARG A 132 -59.75 38.67 44.52
N GLU A 133 -59.21 39.78 44.04
CA GLU A 133 -59.68 41.12 44.40
C GLU A 133 -61.11 41.37 43.89
N VAL A 134 -61.45 40.89 42.68
CA VAL A 134 -62.84 40.90 42.17
C VAL A 134 -63.76 40.04 43.03
N GLU A 135 -63.35 38.83 43.40
CA GLU A 135 -64.13 37.93 44.27
C GLU A 135 -64.41 38.59 45.62
N GLU A 136 -63.40 39.18 46.27
CA GLU A 136 -63.57 39.91 47.53
C GLU A 136 -64.53 41.10 47.39
N GLN A 137 -64.46 41.85 46.29
CA GLN A 137 -65.35 42.98 46.05
C GLN A 137 -66.80 42.52 45.78
N GLN A 138 -66.98 41.37 45.11
CA GLN A 138 -68.30 40.77 44.91
C GLN A 138 -68.91 40.31 46.23
N ASP A 139 -68.13 39.68 47.11
CA ASP A 139 -68.59 39.27 48.44
C ASP A 139 -68.98 40.48 49.30
N ARG A 140 -68.19 41.56 49.26
CA ARG A 140 -68.51 42.83 49.94
C ARG A 140 -69.79 43.48 49.39
N LEU A 141 -70.00 43.43 48.08
CA LEU A 141 -71.22 43.94 47.45
C LEU A 141 -72.44 43.15 47.93
N ALA A 142 -72.37 41.81 47.93
CA ALA A 142 -73.43 40.96 48.42
C ALA A 142 -73.79 41.25 49.88
N ALA A 143 -72.78 41.42 50.75
CA ALA A 143 -72.99 41.77 52.15
C ALA A 143 -73.65 43.15 52.35
N LEU A 144 -73.28 44.14 51.52
CA LEU A 144 -73.93 45.46 51.52
C LEU A 144 -75.37 45.40 50.99
N GLU A 145 -75.64 44.54 50.00
CA GLU A 145 -76.98 44.31 49.45
C GLU A 145 -77.90 43.72 50.53
N GLU A 146 -77.38 42.76 51.29
CA GLU A 146 -78.06 42.14 52.42
C GLU A 146 -78.28 43.13 53.56
N SER A 147 -77.27 43.94 53.91
CA SER A 147 -77.39 45.02 54.90
C SER A 147 -78.41 46.08 54.50
N LYS A 148 -78.45 46.46 53.21
CA LYS A 148 -79.46 47.37 52.66
C LYS A 148 -80.86 46.79 52.81
N LEU A 149 -81.06 45.51 52.48
CA LEU A 149 -82.36 44.84 52.65
C LEU A 149 -82.79 44.79 54.12
N GLN A 150 -81.85 44.48 55.03
CA GLN A 150 -82.09 44.49 56.47
C GLN A 150 -82.49 45.89 56.97
N LEU A 151 -81.77 46.93 56.57
CA LEU A 151 -82.10 48.33 56.90
C LEU A 151 -83.47 48.74 56.37
N VAL A 152 -83.78 48.44 55.11
CA VAL A 152 -85.11 48.72 54.53
C VAL A 152 -86.21 47.99 55.32
N SER A 153 -85.97 46.74 55.71
CA SER A 153 -86.87 45.96 56.58
C SER A 153 -87.06 46.62 57.96
N GLU A 154 -85.97 47.02 58.62
CA GLU A 154 -86.03 47.70 59.93
C GLU A 154 -86.76 49.04 59.84
N ILE A 155 -86.46 49.83 58.80
CA ILE A 155 -87.11 51.11 58.52
C ILE A 155 -88.61 50.88 58.28
N ALA A 156 -88.99 49.90 57.48
CA ALA A 156 -90.40 49.54 57.24
C ALA A 156 -91.09 49.14 58.55
N GLN A 157 -90.46 48.31 59.39
CA GLN A 157 -90.99 47.93 60.69
C GLN A 157 -91.13 49.12 61.66
N ARG A 158 -90.17 50.05 61.68
CA ARG A 158 -90.20 51.25 62.52
C ARG A 158 -91.26 52.25 62.01
N LEU A 159 -91.37 52.48 60.71
CA LEU A 159 -92.42 53.32 60.09
C LEU A 159 -93.83 52.81 60.43
N THR A 160 -93.99 51.48 60.49
CA THR A 160 -95.26 50.84 60.90
C THR A 160 -95.58 51.05 62.39
N ARG A 161 -94.58 51.41 63.23
CA ARG A 161 -94.69 51.58 64.69
C ARG A 161 -94.77 53.04 65.18
N ALA A 162 -94.91 54.02 64.29
CA ALA A 162 -95.12 55.46 64.51
C ALA A 162 -93.87 56.38 64.55
N SER A 163 -94.11 57.62 64.08
CA SER A 163 -93.25 58.80 63.86
C SER A 163 -91.72 58.62 63.91
N LEU A 164 -91.07 58.70 62.76
CA LEU A 164 -89.61 58.80 62.64
C LEU A 164 -89.23 60.07 61.89
N ASP A 165 -88.09 60.64 62.29
CA ASP A 165 -87.38 61.71 61.58
C ASP A 165 -87.00 61.22 60.17
N GLY A 166 -87.81 61.61 59.18
CA GLY A 166 -87.61 61.24 57.78
C GLY A 166 -86.23 61.64 57.25
N GLU A 167 -85.69 62.78 57.71
CA GLU A 167 -84.36 63.27 57.30
C GLU A 167 -83.23 62.30 57.67
N ARG A 168 -83.31 61.65 58.85
CA ARG A 168 -82.27 60.72 59.29
C ARG A 168 -82.29 59.41 58.50
N ILE A 169 -83.49 58.95 58.13
CA ILE A 169 -83.68 57.76 57.31
C ILE A 169 -83.22 58.01 55.87
N GLU A 170 -83.55 59.18 55.31
CA GLU A 170 -83.06 59.60 53.99
C GLU A 170 -81.54 59.70 53.99
N ALA A 171 -80.93 60.28 55.02
CA ALA A 171 -79.48 60.38 55.15
C ALA A 171 -78.81 58.99 55.18
N GLU A 172 -79.30 58.04 55.98
CA GLU A 172 -78.75 56.69 56.07
C GLU A 172 -78.91 55.90 54.75
N LEU A 173 -80.07 56.02 54.07
CA LEU A 173 -80.29 55.39 52.76
C LEU A 173 -79.42 56.00 51.67
N ASN A 174 -79.22 57.32 51.69
CA ASN A 174 -78.38 58.02 50.73
C ASN A 174 -76.90 57.68 50.94
N ASP A 175 -76.45 57.54 52.19
CA ASP A 175 -75.11 57.06 52.54
C ASP A 175 -74.86 55.65 52.01
N VAL A 176 -75.82 54.73 52.20
CA VAL A 176 -75.75 53.36 51.66
C VAL A 176 -75.74 53.38 50.13
N ALA A 177 -76.59 54.18 49.49
CA ALA A 177 -76.65 54.29 48.04
C ALA A 177 -75.35 54.85 47.43
N MET A 178 -74.74 55.84 48.06
CA MET A 178 -73.43 56.38 47.65
C MET A 178 -72.33 55.32 47.77
N ARG A 179 -72.24 54.60 48.90
CA ARG A 179 -71.27 53.50 49.08
C ARG A 179 -71.49 52.37 48.06
N TYR A 180 -72.74 52.05 47.76
CA TYR A 180 -73.10 51.06 46.74
C TYR A 180 -72.62 51.48 45.35
N ARG A 181 -72.83 52.75 45.01
CA ARG A 181 -72.40 53.33 43.73
C ARG A 181 -70.88 53.34 43.59
N ASP A 182 -70.17 53.75 44.63
CA ASP A 182 -68.70 53.78 44.62
C ASP A 182 -68.11 52.37 44.45
N MET A 183 -68.70 51.36 45.11
CA MET A 183 -68.29 49.97 44.96
C MET A 183 -68.57 49.38 43.57
N ILE A 184 -69.72 49.67 42.95
CA ILE A 184 -70.01 49.26 41.57
C ILE A 184 -68.97 49.88 40.62
N THR A 185 -68.63 51.15 40.84
CA THR A 185 -67.64 51.87 40.02
C THR A 185 -66.24 51.25 40.18
N GLN A 186 -65.84 50.88 41.40
CA GLN A 186 -64.58 50.17 41.64
C GLN A 186 -64.57 48.77 41.03
N ARG A 187 -65.65 47.99 41.19
CA ARG A 187 -65.80 46.66 40.57
C ARG A 187 -65.63 46.75 39.06
N ASP A 188 -66.32 47.68 38.40
CA ASP A 188 -66.30 47.82 36.94
C ASP A 188 -64.91 48.24 36.45
N ALA A 189 -64.19 49.08 37.20
CA ALA A 189 -62.80 49.44 36.90
C ALA A 189 -61.87 48.21 36.97
N ILE A 190 -61.95 47.43 38.05
CA ILE A 190 -61.13 46.21 38.21
C ILE A 190 -61.49 45.17 37.14
N GLN A 191 -62.77 45.05 36.80
CA GLN A 191 -63.25 44.13 35.77
C GLN A 191 -62.74 44.53 34.37
N GLY A 192 -62.64 45.84 34.10
CA GLY A 192 -61.96 46.37 32.93
C GLY A 192 -60.47 46.00 32.87
N GLU A 193 -59.75 46.10 34.00
CA GLU A 193 -58.35 45.67 34.10
C GLU A 193 -58.18 44.15 33.91
N VAL A 194 -59.10 43.32 34.41
CA VAL A 194 -59.10 41.86 34.22
C VAL A 194 -59.30 41.51 32.74
N VAL A 195 -60.20 42.20 32.03
CA VAL A 195 -60.41 41.98 30.59
C VAL A 195 -59.15 42.34 29.80
N GLN A 196 -58.52 43.49 30.11
CA GLN A 196 -57.26 43.88 29.47
C GLN A 196 -56.11 42.93 29.80
N GLY A 197 -56.02 42.47 31.05
CA GLY A 197 -55.04 41.49 31.49
C GLY A 197 -55.19 40.15 30.77
N ASN A 198 -56.43 39.68 30.58
CA ASN A 198 -56.70 38.44 29.85
C ASN A 198 -56.31 38.57 28.38
N ALA A 199 -56.62 39.70 27.73
CA ALA A 199 -56.21 39.95 26.35
C ALA A 199 -54.68 39.97 26.20
N ALA A 200 -53.95 40.58 27.14
CA ALA A 200 -52.48 40.59 27.15
C ALA A 200 -51.90 39.18 27.36
N LEU A 201 -52.49 38.37 28.24
CA LEU A 201 -52.09 36.99 28.47
C LEU A 201 -52.37 36.08 27.26
N GLU A 202 -53.47 36.30 26.55
CA GLU A 202 -53.73 35.61 25.28
C GLU A 202 -52.71 35.99 24.20
N GLY A 203 -52.33 37.26 24.09
CA GLY A 203 -51.24 37.70 23.23
C GLY A 203 -49.92 37.00 23.56
N ALA A 204 -49.54 36.96 24.84
CA ALA A 204 -48.33 36.26 25.28
C ALA A 204 -48.39 34.75 25.02
N ARG A 205 -49.55 34.10 25.19
CA ARG A 205 -49.74 32.67 24.87
C ARG A 205 -49.57 32.39 23.38
N GLN A 206 -50.09 33.26 22.52
CA GLN A 206 -49.92 33.13 21.06
C GLN A 206 -48.44 33.28 20.66
N GLU A 207 -47.73 34.23 21.25
CA GLU A 207 -46.28 34.40 21.01
C GLU A 207 -45.47 33.18 21.49
N VAL A 208 -45.79 32.63 22.67
CA VAL A 208 -45.15 31.41 23.18
C VAL A 208 -45.45 30.21 22.28
N ALA A 209 -46.68 30.08 21.78
CA ALA A 209 -47.05 29.02 20.84
C ALA A 209 -46.28 29.14 19.51
N ALA A 210 -46.12 30.36 18.98
CA ALA A 210 -45.33 30.60 17.78
C ALA A 210 -43.84 30.27 17.99
N LEU A 211 -43.25 30.66 19.13
CA LEU A 211 -41.88 30.31 19.51
C LEU A 211 -41.72 28.79 19.69
N ALA A 212 -42.69 28.11 20.30
CA ALA A 212 -42.66 26.66 20.46
C ALA A 212 -42.68 25.93 19.11
N ALA A 213 -43.47 26.40 18.14
CA ALA A 213 -43.48 25.86 16.79
C ALA A 213 -42.13 26.08 16.07
N GLU A 214 -41.52 27.26 16.22
CA GLU A 214 -40.20 27.56 15.65
C GLU A 214 -39.10 26.67 16.26
N VAL A 215 -39.13 26.47 17.59
CA VAL A 215 -38.22 25.58 18.32
C VAL A 215 -38.40 24.12 17.88
N ALA A 216 -39.63 23.67 17.67
CA ALA A 216 -39.91 22.33 17.17
C ALA A 216 -39.34 22.12 15.75
N GLY A 217 -39.51 23.10 14.85
CA GLY A 217 -38.90 23.09 13.53
C GLY A 217 -37.37 23.01 13.58
N LYS A 218 -36.75 23.80 14.45
CA LYS A 218 -35.28 23.82 14.64
C LYS A 218 -34.75 22.57 15.34
N ARG A 219 -35.50 21.95 16.26
CA ARG A 219 -35.16 20.64 16.86
C ARG A 219 -35.02 19.55 15.81
N ARG A 220 -35.93 19.51 14.85
CA ARG A 220 -35.88 18.56 13.72
C ARG A 220 -34.59 18.70 12.92
N ILE A 221 -34.07 19.93 12.78
CA ILE A 221 -32.79 20.19 12.12
C ILE A 221 -31.62 19.69 12.99
N PHE A 222 -31.66 19.84 14.31
CA PHE A 222 -30.66 19.27 15.22
C PHE A 222 -30.64 17.73 15.17
N ASP A 223 -31.80 17.10 15.08
CA ASP A 223 -31.91 15.64 14.94
C ASP A 223 -31.25 15.18 13.62
N LEU A 224 -31.53 15.87 12.51
CA LEU A 224 -30.87 15.61 11.22
C LEU A 224 -29.35 15.83 11.26
N LEU A 225 -28.87 16.84 12.01
CA LEU A 225 -27.42 17.04 12.22
C LEU A 225 -26.79 15.92 13.05
N ALA A 226 -27.51 15.38 14.03
CA ALA A 226 -27.04 14.23 14.81
C ALA A 226 -26.98 12.96 13.95
N GLU A 227 -27.97 12.72 13.09
CA GLU A 227 -27.94 11.64 12.10
C GLU A 227 -26.78 11.80 11.12
N LEU A 228 -26.51 13.01 10.64
CA LEU A 228 -25.37 13.30 9.76
C LEU A 228 -24.03 13.01 10.46
N ALA A 229 -23.89 13.40 11.73
CA ALA A 229 -22.68 13.12 12.51
C ALA A 229 -22.47 11.61 12.71
N LYS A 230 -23.55 10.85 12.95
CA LYS A 230 -23.49 9.39 13.03
C LYS A 230 -23.08 8.76 11.70
N ALA A 231 -23.67 9.20 10.58
CA ALA A 231 -23.30 8.75 9.25
C ALA A 231 -21.83 9.08 8.89
N GLN A 232 -21.30 10.21 9.36
CA GLN A 232 -19.88 10.55 9.20
C GLN A 232 -18.98 9.59 9.99
N ALA A 233 -19.33 9.30 11.25
CA ALA A 233 -18.59 8.33 12.06
C ALA A 233 -18.60 6.93 11.43
N ASP A 234 -19.75 6.49 10.90
CA ASP A 234 -19.86 5.21 10.19
C ASP A 234 -19.01 5.19 8.91
N ARG A 235 -18.99 6.29 8.15
CA ARG A 235 -18.14 6.42 6.96
C ARG A 235 -16.65 6.34 7.29
N ASP A 236 -16.23 7.02 8.35
CA ASP A 236 -14.82 7.04 8.76
C ASP A 236 -14.39 5.66 9.29
N ARG A 237 -15.29 4.94 9.98
CA ARG A 237 -15.07 3.54 10.36
C ARG A 237 -14.91 2.63 9.14
N LEU A 238 -15.82 2.69 8.17
CA LEU A 238 -15.73 1.91 6.92
C LEU A 238 -14.45 2.23 6.13
N ARG A 239 -13.98 3.48 6.20
CA ARG A 239 -12.72 3.88 5.58
C ARG A 239 -11.52 3.21 6.26
N MET A 240 -11.48 3.18 7.60
CA MET A 240 -10.42 2.46 8.32
C MET A 240 -10.45 0.96 8.00
N GLU A 241 -11.63 0.32 8.00
CA GLU A 241 -11.79 -1.10 7.63
C GLU A 241 -11.32 -1.35 6.16
N SER A 242 -11.55 -0.41 5.25
CA SER A 242 -11.06 -0.47 3.87
C SER A 242 -9.54 -0.30 3.78
N GLU A 243 -8.96 0.63 4.54
CA GLU A 243 -7.52 0.86 4.59
C GLU A 243 -6.79 -0.36 5.20
N GLU A 244 -7.34 -0.99 6.24
CA GLU A 244 -6.86 -2.25 6.81
C GLU A 244 -6.95 -3.40 5.80
N SER A 245 -8.08 -3.52 5.09
CA SER A 245 -8.25 -4.52 4.03
C SER A 245 -7.26 -4.33 2.88
N GLN A 246 -6.97 -3.08 2.49
CA GLN A 246 -5.96 -2.76 1.48
C GLN A 246 -4.54 -3.06 1.99
N ALA A 247 -4.24 -2.79 3.25
CA ALA A 247 -2.96 -3.14 3.86
C ALA A 247 -2.76 -4.66 3.89
N ALA A 248 -3.80 -5.43 4.23
CA ALA A 248 -3.78 -6.89 4.18
C ALA A 248 -3.55 -7.41 2.75
N LEU A 249 -4.19 -6.81 1.74
CA LEU A 249 -3.96 -7.16 0.33
C LEU A 249 -2.52 -6.85 -0.11
N ARG A 250 -1.96 -5.70 0.28
CA ARG A 250 -0.55 -5.35 0.00
C ARG A 250 0.41 -6.32 0.66
N HIS A 251 0.15 -6.71 1.91
CA HIS A 251 0.95 -7.71 2.61
C HIS A 251 0.89 -9.07 1.89
N GLY A 252 -0.31 -9.51 1.49
CA GLY A 252 -0.49 -10.74 0.73
C GLY A 252 0.18 -10.71 -0.66
N GLN A 253 0.21 -9.55 -1.33
CA GLN A 253 0.96 -9.35 -2.57
C GLN A 253 2.47 -9.43 -2.32
N ALA A 254 2.98 -8.73 -1.31
CA ALA A 254 4.40 -8.78 -0.95
C ALA A 254 4.86 -10.21 -0.59
N GLU A 255 4.03 -11.00 0.10
CA GLU A 255 4.32 -12.41 0.35
C GLU A 255 4.36 -13.25 -0.93
N ARG A 256 3.44 -13.03 -1.86
CA ARG A 256 3.45 -13.71 -3.16
C ARG A 256 4.69 -13.34 -3.97
N ASP A 257 5.04 -12.07 -4.02
CA ASP A 257 6.25 -11.58 -4.69
C ASP A 257 7.51 -12.17 -4.06
N ALA A 258 7.58 -12.25 -2.73
CA ALA A 258 8.68 -12.89 -2.01
C ALA A 258 8.77 -14.40 -2.29
N ARG A 259 7.64 -15.11 -2.36
CA ARG A 259 7.62 -16.53 -2.75
C ARG A 259 8.07 -16.71 -4.19
N GLN A 260 7.62 -15.84 -5.10
CA GLN A 260 7.99 -15.89 -6.50
C GLN A 260 9.48 -15.59 -6.71
N ALA A 261 10.04 -14.61 -5.99
CA ALA A 261 11.47 -14.35 -5.99
C ALA A 261 12.28 -15.55 -5.48
N ARG A 262 11.82 -16.24 -4.43
CA ARG A 262 12.46 -17.49 -3.96
C ARG A 262 12.41 -18.60 -5.00
N LEU A 263 11.29 -18.76 -5.72
CA LEU A 263 11.19 -19.75 -6.80
C LEU A 263 12.19 -19.46 -7.91
N VAL A 264 12.34 -18.19 -8.33
CA VAL A 264 13.34 -17.80 -9.34
C VAL A 264 14.77 -18.13 -8.88
N VAL A 265 15.09 -17.91 -7.60
CA VAL A 265 16.40 -18.29 -7.04
C VAL A 265 16.59 -19.81 -7.06
N LEU A 266 15.60 -20.58 -6.64
CA LEU A 266 15.67 -22.04 -6.67
C LEU A 266 15.78 -22.60 -8.09
N GLU A 267 15.10 -22.00 -9.07
CA GLU A 267 15.24 -22.34 -10.48
C GLU A 267 16.66 -22.04 -11.00
N ALA A 268 17.24 -20.91 -10.61
CA ALA A 268 18.63 -20.57 -10.92
C ALA A 268 19.63 -21.54 -10.28
N GLU A 269 19.41 -21.95 -9.03
CA GLU A 269 20.24 -22.94 -8.34
C GLU A 269 20.13 -24.33 -8.99
N LEU A 270 18.91 -24.74 -9.35
CA LEU A 270 18.68 -26.02 -10.04
C LEU A 270 19.36 -26.05 -11.41
N THR A 271 19.21 -24.99 -12.21
CA THR A 271 19.87 -24.90 -13.52
C THR A 271 21.40 -24.91 -13.40
N ALA A 272 21.96 -24.22 -12.41
CA ALA A 272 23.39 -24.29 -12.11
C ALA A 272 23.83 -25.70 -11.69
N SER A 273 23.04 -26.40 -10.87
CA SER A 273 23.32 -27.77 -10.45
C SER A 273 23.27 -28.76 -11.62
N VAL A 274 22.32 -28.61 -12.55
CA VAL A 274 22.23 -29.44 -13.75
C VAL A 274 23.44 -29.21 -14.65
N ALA A 275 23.82 -27.94 -14.88
CA ALA A 275 25.02 -27.62 -15.66
C ALA A 275 26.30 -28.20 -15.03
N ALA A 276 26.41 -28.19 -13.69
CA ALA A 276 27.53 -28.80 -12.98
C ALA A 276 27.54 -30.33 -13.15
N ALA A 277 26.38 -30.99 -13.09
CA ALA A 277 26.25 -32.43 -13.31
C ALA A 277 26.62 -32.82 -14.75
N ASP A 278 26.18 -32.05 -15.75
CA ASP A 278 26.55 -32.25 -17.15
C ASP A 278 28.06 -32.10 -17.37
N ALA A 279 28.68 -31.09 -16.76
CA ALA A 279 30.12 -30.91 -16.80
C ALA A 279 30.87 -32.10 -16.16
N GLN A 280 30.34 -32.67 -15.08
CA GLN A 280 30.91 -33.86 -14.44
C GLN A 280 30.74 -35.11 -15.32
N ALA A 281 29.59 -35.29 -15.96
CA ALA A 281 29.36 -36.37 -16.91
C ALA A 281 30.30 -36.28 -18.12
N GLN A 282 30.53 -35.08 -18.65
CA GLN A 282 31.50 -34.85 -19.73
C GLN A 282 32.94 -35.20 -19.30
N ARG A 283 33.35 -34.83 -18.08
CA ARG A 283 34.66 -35.21 -17.53
C ARG A 283 34.82 -36.71 -17.42
N LEU A 284 33.80 -37.42 -16.91
CA LEU A 284 33.81 -38.88 -16.82
C LEU A 284 33.94 -39.53 -18.20
N ALA A 285 33.24 -39.01 -19.22
CA ALA A 285 33.33 -39.52 -20.59
C ALA A 285 34.72 -39.28 -21.23
N VAL A 286 35.44 -38.24 -20.83
CA VAL A 286 36.83 -37.99 -21.25
C VAL A 286 37.78 -38.96 -20.54
N CYS A 287 37.62 -39.17 -19.23
CA CYS A 287 38.42 -40.14 -18.48
C CYS A 287 38.24 -41.56 -19.02
N GLN A 288 37.01 -41.96 -19.35
CA GLN A 288 36.72 -43.26 -19.94
C GLN A 288 37.45 -43.45 -21.28
N ARG A 289 37.39 -42.45 -22.17
CA ARG A 289 38.09 -42.49 -23.46
C ARG A 289 39.62 -42.56 -23.30
N ALA A 290 40.17 -41.86 -22.31
CA ALA A 290 41.59 -41.93 -22.00
C ALA A 290 41.99 -43.32 -21.46
N GLN A 291 41.14 -43.94 -20.64
CA GLN A 291 41.34 -45.31 -20.15
C GLN A 291 41.29 -46.34 -21.28
N ASP A 292 40.32 -46.22 -22.19
CA ASP A 292 40.21 -47.10 -23.36
C ASP A 292 41.43 -46.96 -24.28
N ALA A 293 41.90 -45.73 -24.50
CA ALA A 293 43.11 -45.46 -25.27
C ALA A 293 44.38 -46.04 -24.60
N ALA A 294 44.48 -45.95 -23.28
CA ALA A 294 45.59 -46.54 -22.53
C ALA A 294 45.56 -48.08 -22.60
N GLN A 295 44.39 -48.71 -22.52
CA GLN A 295 44.25 -50.16 -22.71
C GLN A 295 44.62 -50.58 -24.13
N ALA A 296 44.22 -49.82 -25.15
CA ALA A 296 44.60 -50.09 -26.54
C ALA A 296 46.12 -49.94 -26.76
N ALA A 297 46.74 -48.92 -26.17
CA ALA A 297 48.19 -48.73 -26.22
C ALA A 297 48.94 -49.87 -25.50
N GLN A 298 48.45 -50.33 -24.35
CA GLN A 298 49.01 -51.48 -23.64
C GLN A 298 48.91 -52.76 -24.48
N ALA A 299 47.78 -53.00 -25.14
CA ALA A 299 47.62 -54.14 -26.04
C ALA A 299 48.59 -54.07 -27.24
N ALA A 300 48.76 -52.89 -27.84
CA ALA A 300 49.72 -52.68 -28.92
C ALA A 300 51.17 -52.89 -28.47
N LEU A 301 51.52 -52.46 -27.25
CA LEU A 301 52.84 -52.72 -26.67
C LEU A 301 53.07 -54.22 -26.50
N THR A 302 52.11 -54.96 -25.92
CA THR A 302 52.24 -56.42 -25.75
C THR A 302 52.34 -57.17 -27.09
N ALA A 303 51.66 -56.67 -28.13
CA ALA A 303 51.77 -57.21 -29.48
C ALA A 303 53.16 -56.97 -30.06
N SER A 304 53.70 -55.74 -29.93
CA SER A 304 55.04 -55.41 -30.38
C SER A 304 56.12 -56.19 -29.61
N GLU A 305 55.96 -56.37 -28.30
CA GLU A 305 56.85 -57.22 -27.49
C GLU A 305 56.83 -58.68 -27.96
N SER A 306 55.65 -59.21 -28.34
CA SER A 306 55.55 -60.56 -28.90
C SER A 306 56.18 -60.69 -30.30
N GLU A 307 56.06 -59.65 -31.14
CA GLU A 307 56.72 -59.60 -32.44
C GLU A 307 58.24 -59.53 -32.31
N VAL A 308 58.75 -58.73 -31.37
CA VAL A 308 60.18 -58.66 -31.04
C VAL A 308 60.68 -60.01 -30.55
N GLY A 309 59.95 -60.66 -29.63
CA GLY A 309 60.31 -62.02 -29.18
C GLY A 309 60.31 -63.06 -30.29
N ALA A 310 59.38 -62.96 -31.26
CA ALA A 310 59.36 -63.84 -32.43
C ALA A 310 60.54 -63.59 -33.39
N LEU A 311 60.93 -62.32 -33.57
CA LEU A 311 62.10 -61.94 -34.35
C LEU A 311 63.40 -62.38 -33.67
N GLU A 312 63.51 -62.25 -32.35
CA GLU A 312 64.65 -62.75 -31.57
C GLU A 312 64.80 -64.28 -31.72
N ALA A 313 63.71 -65.03 -31.57
CA ALA A 313 63.71 -66.48 -31.79
C ALA A 313 64.08 -66.86 -33.24
N GLY A 314 63.61 -66.10 -34.23
CA GLY A 314 63.97 -66.29 -35.63
C GLY A 314 65.45 -66.01 -35.91
N LEU A 315 66.02 -64.99 -35.29
CA LEU A 315 67.45 -64.66 -35.37
C LEU A 315 68.32 -65.72 -34.68
N GLU A 316 67.89 -66.25 -33.54
CA GLU A 316 68.58 -67.37 -32.88
C GLU A 316 68.57 -68.64 -33.75
N ALA A 317 67.44 -68.96 -34.38
CA ALA A 317 67.35 -70.09 -35.31
C ALA A 317 68.27 -69.90 -36.53
N ALA A 318 68.29 -68.70 -37.13
CA ALA A 318 69.18 -68.37 -38.24
C ALA A 318 70.68 -68.44 -37.84
N ALA A 319 71.02 -68.00 -36.63
CA ALA A 319 72.38 -68.11 -36.10
C ALA A 319 72.80 -69.59 -35.89
N GLN A 320 71.89 -70.44 -35.44
CA GLN A 320 72.11 -71.89 -35.32
C GLN A 320 72.30 -72.55 -36.70
N GLU A 321 71.51 -72.17 -37.70
CA GLU A 321 71.70 -72.66 -39.08
C GLU A 321 73.05 -72.23 -39.68
N LEU A 322 73.47 -70.99 -39.44
CA LEU A 322 74.79 -70.51 -39.86
C LEU A 322 75.93 -71.29 -39.21
N LEU A 323 75.81 -71.64 -37.92
CA LEU A 323 76.77 -72.51 -37.23
C LEU A 323 76.86 -73.91 -37.86
N VAL A 324 75.72 -74.48 -38.27
CA VAL A 324 75.69 -75.77 -38.98
C VAL A 324 76.35 -75.66 -40.35
N LEU A 325 76.08 -74.59 -41.09
CA LEU A 325 76.69 -74.34 -42.41
C LEU A 325 78.20 -74.10 -42.31
N ASP A 326 78.68 -73.38 -41.29
CA ASP A 326 80.11 -73.22 -41.03
C ASP A 326 80.77 -74.55 -40.64
N GLY A 327 80.08 -75.41 -39.89
CA GLY A 327 80.51 -76.78 -39.62
C GLY A 327 80.62 -77.63 -40.89
N GLN A 328 79.65 -77.52 -41.81
CA GLN A 328 79.68 -78.19 -43.11
C GLN A 328 80.78 -77.63 -44.03
N ARG A 329 81.02 -76.32 -44.00
CA ARG A 329 82.11 -75.67 -44.73
C ARG A 329 83.47 -76.13 -44.22
N ALA A 330 83.65 -76.25 -42.91
CA ALA A 330 84.85 -76.82 -42.31
C ALA A 330 85.06 -78.29 -42.72
N ALA A 331 83.99 -79.09 -42.77
CA ALA A 331 84.04 -80.48 -43.24
C ALA A 331 84.38 -80.58 -44.74
N ALA A 332 83.83 -79.69 -45.58
CA ALA A 332 84.15 -79.61 -47.00
C ALA A 332 85.60 -79.17 -47.24
N GLN A 333 86.11 -78.21 -46.47
CA GLN A 333 87.53 -77.82 -46.50
C GLN A 333 88.44 -78.97 -46.07
N ALA A 334 88.06 -79.74 -45.05
CA ALA A 334 88.81 -80.95 -44.66
C ALA A 334 88.80 -82.04 -45.75
N GLN A 335 87.70 -82.18 -46.51
CA GLN A 335 87.63 -83.06 -47.68
C GLN A 335 88.50 -82.57 -48.84
N VAL A 336 88.52 -81.26 -49.11
CA VAL A 336 89.41 -80.67 -50.13
C VAL A 336 90.88 -80.88 -49.77
N VAL A 337 91.26 -80.72 -48.49
CA VAL A 337 92.60 -81.04 -47.99
C VAL A 337 92.92 -82.53 -48.13
N ARG A 338 91.96 -83.43 -47.85
CA ARG A 338 92.14 -84.87 -48.09
C ARG A 338 92.30 -85.22 -49.57
N ILE A 339 91.53 -84.60 -50.46
CA ILE A 339 91.66 -84.81 -51.92
C ILE A 339 92.99 -84.27 -52.42
N ALA A 340 93.44 -83.12 -51.90
CA ALA A 340 94.76 -82.56 -52.20
C ALA A 340 95.90 -83.47 -51.70
N ALA A 341 95.75 -84.08 -50.51
CA ALA A 341 96.71 -85.04 -49.96
C ALA A 341 96.76 -86.37 -50.75
N VAL A 342 95.61 -86.86 -51.23
CA VAL A 342 95.55 -88.04 -52.13
C VAL A 342 96.15 -87.72 -53.51
N GLY A 343 95.95 -86.51 -54.02
CA GLY A 343 96.58 -86.04 -55.26
C GLY A 343 98.11 -85.88 -55.17
N GLN A 344 98.66 -85.65 -53.98
CA GLN A 344 100.11 -85.65 -53.74
C GLN A 344 100.70 -87.06 -53.55
N PHE A 345 99.89 -88.07 -53.23
CA PHE A 345 100.33 -89.47 -53.08
C PHE A 345 100.38 -90.23 -54.42
N LEU A 346 99.81 -89.66 -55.48
CA LEU A 346 99.76 -90.22 -56.85
C LEU A 346 100.73 -89.51 -57.82
N ARG A 347 101.78 -88.87 -57.30
CA ARG A 347 102.89 -88.29 -58.10
C ARG A 347 104.23 -88.88 -57.70
#